data_AF-A0A8D2MRP2-F1
#
_entry.id   AF-A0A8D2MRP2-F1
#
_cell.length_a   1.000
_cell.length_b   1.000
_cell.length_c   1.000
_cell.angle_alpha   90.00
_cell.angle_beta   90.00
_cell.angle_gamma   90.00
#
_symmetry.space_group_name_H-M   'P 1'
#
loop_
_entity.id
_entity.type
_entity.pdbx_description
1 polymer ?
#
loop_
_entity_poly.entity_id
_entity_poly.type
_entity_poly.pdbx_seq_one_letter_code
_entity_poly.pdbx_strand_id
1 'polypeptide(L)'
;GSGAGKEGNSRDFPACPRPGAAGLKRGPRGGVGWGRHGGEFGMEKALKRMEESKLLPCRCGVWGWDIGGLSSRASPFTPPFCPPRCIDQKFKRCPPLPTTSVVIVFHNEAWSTLLRTVYSVLHSSPARLLREVILVDDASTDEYLKEELDRYVEQLQIVRVVRQRERKGLITARLLGASVASGEVLTFLDAHCECFHGWLEPLLSRIAEEPTAVVSPDIATIDLNTFEFSKPVQNGKQHSRGNFDWSLTFGWEVVPARERQRRKDETYPIKSPTFAGGLFAISRSYFEHIGSYDDQMEIWGGENVEMSFRVWQCGGQVEIIPCSVVGHVFRSKSPHTFPKGTQVISRNQVRLAEVWMDDYKEIFYRRNQQASQMAREKTFGDITERRRLRERLHCRNFTWYLQNVYPEMFVPDLTPTFYGAVSAGNGPGSTRRVVWGL
;
A
#
# COMPACT_ATOMS: atom_id res chain seq x y z
N GLY A 1 13.55 -52.83 45.96
CA GLY A 1 12.22 -53.04 45.38
C GLY A 1 11.29 -51.99 45.92
N SER A 2 10.68 -51.21 45.01
CA SER A 2 9.43 -50.43 45.17
C SER A 2 9.44 -49.35 44.08
N GLY A 3 8.73 -49.60 42.98
CA GLY A 3 8.56 -48.64 41.89
C GLY A 3 7.62 -47.51 42.32
N ALA A 4 8.08 -46.28 42.17
CA ALA A 4 7.27 -45.07 42.32
C ALA A 4 6.86 -44.57 40.93
N GLY A 5 5.55 -44.37 40.76
CA GLY A 5 4.92 -43.97 39.51
C GLY A 5 5.32 -42.58 39.01
N LYS A 6 5.19 -42.39 37.70
CA LYS A 6 5.06 -41.08 37.06
C LYS A 6 3.77 -41.07 36.26
N GLU A 7 2.78 -40.36 36.77
CA GLU A 7 1.63 -39.89 36.00
C GLU A 7 2.12 -38.91 34.93
N GLY A 8 1.98 -39.29 33.67
CA GLY A 8 2.16 -38.41 32.52
C GLY A 8 0.81 -37.82 32.12
N ASN A 9 0.59 -36.56 32.49
CA ASN A 9 -0.60 -35.79 32.15
C ASN A 9 -0.55 -35.39 30.67
N SER A 10 -1.26 -36.12 29.79
CA SER A 10 -1.46 -35.75 28.39
C SER A 10 -2.44 -34.58 28.30
N ARG A 11 -1.93 -33.37 28.07
CA ARG A 11 -2.77 -32.22 27.71
C ARG A 11 -3.20 -32.36 26.25
N ASP A 12 -4.47 -32.71 26.05
CA ASP A 12 -5.16 -32.66 24.76
C ASP A 12 -5.14 -31.23 24.20
N PHE A 13 -4.58 -31.08 23.00
CA PHE A 13 -4.73 -29.86 22.20
C PHE A 13 -6.09 -29.89 21.47
N PRO A 14 -6.88 -28.80 21.47
CA PRO A 14 -8.18 -28.80 20.79
C PRO A 14 -8.01 -28.94 19.27
N ALA A 15 -8.75 -29.87 18.69
CA ALA A 15 -8.78 -30.14 17.25
C ALA A 15 -9.34 -28.95 16.46
N CYS A 16 -8.73 -28.65 15.30
CA CYS A 16 -9.16 -27.58 14.40
C CYS A 16 -10.60 -27.81 13.86
N PRO A 17 -11.46 -26.79 13.85
CA PRO A 17 -12.80 -26.88 13.25
C PRO A 17 -12.74 -27.00 11.72
N ARG A 18 -13.68 -27.78 11.14
CA ARG A 18 -13.83 -27.98 9.69
C ARG A 18 -14.55 -26.77 9.04
N PRO A 19 -14.17 -26.35 7.82
CA PRO A 19 -14.67 -25.12 7.21
C PRO A 19 -16.02 -25.27 6.48
N GLY A 20 -16.85 -24.23 6.57
CA GLY A 20 -17.83 -23.87 5.54
C GLY A 20 -17.21 -22.79 4.64
N ALA A 21 -17.35 -22.91 3.32
CA ALA A 21 -16.84 -21.92 2.36
C ALA A 21 -17.87 -21.61 1.28
N ALA A 22 -18.28 -20.36 1.20
CA ALA A 22 -18.94 -19.78 0.04
C ALA A 22 -18.10 -18.57 -0.40
N GLY A 23 -17.38 -18.72 -1.51
CA GLY A 23 -16.78 -17.59 -2.23
C GLY A 23 -17.57 -17.33 -3.51
N LEU A 24 -17.68 -16.06 -3.93
CA LEU A 24 -18.27 -15.72 -5.22
C LEU A 24 -17.47 -16.38 -6.34
N LYS A 25 -18.09 -17.28 -7.10
CA LYS A 25 -17.50 -17.85 -8.32
C LYS A 25 -17.71 -16.88 -9.48
N ARG A 26 -16.68 -16.71 -10.30
CA ARG A 26 -16.74 -15.93 -11.55
C ARG A 26 -17.86 -16.48 -12.45
N GLY A 27 -18.74 -15.61 -12.95
CA GLY A 27 -19.72 -15.98 -13.98
C GLY A 27 -19.04 -16.36 -15.30
N PRO A 28 -19.69 -17.17 -16.16
CA PRO A 28 -19.18 -17.44 -17.50
C PRO A 28 -19.07 -16.13 -18.28
N ARG A 29 -17.92 -15.89 -18.93
CA ARG A 29 -17.73 -14.73 -19.81
C ARG A 29 -18.62 -14.93 -21.04
N GLY A 30 -19.77 -14.26 -21.07
CA GLY A 30 -20.62 -14.17 -22.25
C GLY A 30 -19.88 -13.41 -23.35
N GLY A 31 -19.55 -14.08 -24.45
CA GLY A 31 -19.10 -13.42 -25.66
C GLY A 31 -20.30 -12.95 -26.46
N VAL A 32 -20.77 -11.72 -26.24
CA VAL A 32 -21.72 -11.04 -27.15
C VAL A 32 -21.48 -9.53 -27.06
N GLY A 33 -21.16 -8.90 -28.20
CA GLY A 33 -21.10 -7.45 -28.33
C GLY A 33 -22.48 -6.82 -28.17
N TRP A 34 -22.54 -5.60 -27.64
CA TRP A 34 -23.79 -4.87 -27.47
C TRP A 34 -24.31 -4.36 -28.83
N GLY A 35 -25.56 -4.70 -29.15
CA GLY A 35 -26.27 -4.20 -30.32
C GLY A 35 -27.65 -4.83 -30.54
N ARG A 36 -28.65 -4.27 -29.85
CA ARG A 36 -30.11 -4.30 -30.14
C ARG A 36 -30.98 -5.51 -29.71
N HIS A 37 -32.10 -5.11 -29.10
CA HIS A 37 -33.37 -5.81 -28.84
C HIS A 37 -33.45 -6.74 -27.61
N GLY A 38 -34.57 -6.56 -26.89
CA GLY A 38 -34.81 -7.05 -25.53
C GLY A 38 -35.13 -8.54 -25.41
N GLY A 39 -35.08 -9.03 -24.17
CA GLY A 39 -35.44 -10.41 -23.84
C GLY A 39 -34.92 -10.86 -22.47
N GLU A 40 -35.87 -11.12 -21.57
CA GLU A 40 -35.92 -11.78 -20.25
C GLU A 40 -34.66 -12.36 -19.55
N PHE A 41 -34.66 -12.12 -18.23
CA PHE A 41 -33.91 -12.79 -17.17
C PHE A 41 -34.21 -14.30 -17.09
N GLY A 42 -33.21 -15.10 -16.67
CA GLY A 42 -33.42 -16.50 -16.32
C GLY A 42 -32.21 -17.14 -15.61
N MET A 43 -32.10 -16.93 -14.31
CA MET A 43 -31.09 -17.53 -13.43
C MET A 43 -31.65 -18.80 -12.78
N GLU A 44 -31.57 -19.95 -13.46
CA GLU A 44 -31.95 -21.23 -12.86
C GLU A 44 -31.20 -22.41 -13.51
N LYS A 45 -30.13 -22.86 -12.83
CA LYS A 45 -29.44 -24.19 -12.93
C LYS A 45 -27.91 -24.04 -12.80
N ALA A 46 -27.42 -23.92 -11.57
CA ALA A 46 -26.01 -24.19 -11.27
C ALA A 46 -25.81 -24.69 -9.83
N LEU A 47 -26.67 -25.61 -9.38
CA LEU A 47 -26.50 -26.34 -8.11
C LEU A 47 -26.43 -27.83 -8.42
N LYS A 48 -25.23 -28.33 -8.72
CA LYS A 48 -24.79 -29.70 -8.41
C LYS A 48 -23.31 -29.90 -8.75
N ARG A 49 -22.61 -30.58 -7.82
CA ARG A 49 -21.23 -31.10 -7.83
C ARG A 49 -20.13 -30.18 -7.31
N MET A 50 -19.83 -30.34 -6.02
CA MET A 50 -18.50 -30.15 -5.42
C MET A 50 -18.27 -31.28 -4.44
N GLU A 51 -17.22 -32.08 -4.64
CA GLU A 51 -16.38 -32.59 -3.54
C GLU A 51 -15.02 -33.07 -4.07
N GLU A 52 -14.03 -33.00 -3.18
CA GLU A 52 -12.63 -33.47 -3.26
C GLU A 52 -11.54 -32.52 -3.84
N SER A 53 -10.86 -31.81 -2.94
CA SER A 53 -9.40 -32.01 -2.71
C SER A 53 -8.89 -31.13 -1.54
N LYS A 54 -8.03 -31.73 -0.72
CA LYS A 54 -7.33 -31.09 0.41
C LYS A 54 -6.03 -30.45 -0.11
N LEU A 55 -5.76 -29.21 0.34
CA LEU A 55 -4.66 -28.28 0.00
C LEU A 55 -5.04 -27.27 -1.09
N LEU A 56 -4.91 -25.97 -0.75
CA LEU A 56 -5.06 -24.84 -1.67
C LEU A 56 -3.70 -24.55 -2.32
N PRO A 57 -3.47 -24.88 -3.61
CA PRO A 57 -2.38 -24.30 -4.37
C PRO A 57 -2.75 -22.86 -4.79
N CYS A 58 -1.83 -21.91 -4.64
CA CYS A 58 -1.87 -20.63 -5.33
C CYS A 58 -1.70 -20.89 -6.84
N ARG A 59 -2.80 -21.09 -7.57
CA ARG A 59 -2.73 -21.17 -9.03
C ARG A 59 -2.74 -19.76 -9.60
N CYS A 60 -1.58 -19.29 -10.05
CA CYS A 60 -1.49 -18.24 -11.06
C CYS A 60 -2.07 -18.82 -12.36
N GLY A 61 -3.38 -18.63 -12.57
CA GLY A 61 -4.01 -18.92 -13.86
C GLY A 61 -3.68 -17.80 -14.85
N VAL A 62 -3.52 -18.17 -16.12
CA VAL A 62 -3.18 -17.38 -17.33
C VAL A 62 -4.10 -16.17 -17.64
N TRP A 63 -4.91 -15.71 -16.69
CA TRP A 63 -5.98 -14.74 -16.94
C TRP A 63 -5.60 -13.35 -16.42
N GLY A 64 -4.73 -12.66 -17.16
CA GLY A 64 -4.66 -11.21 -17.10
C GLY A 64 -6.01 -10.61 -17.54
N TRP A 65 -6.49 -9.59 -16.82
CA TRP A 65 -7.62 -8.81 -17.25
C TRP A 65 -7.13 -7.80 -18.30
N ASP A 66 -7.36 -8.09 -19.59
CA ASP A 66 -7.40 -7.08 -20.65
C ASP A 66 -8.88 -6.91 -21.02
N ILE A 67 -9.54 -5.87 -20.50
CA ILE A 67 -10.87 -5.44 -20.99
C ILE A 67 -10.73 -4.27 -22.00
N GLY A 68 -9.51 -3.87 -22.35
CA GLY A 68 -9.28 -3.17 -23.62
C GLY A 68 -9.43 -4.19 -24.74
N GLY A 69 -10.50 -4.10 -25.53
CA GLY A 69 -10.81 -5.08 -26.56
C GLY A 69 -9.70 -5.22 -27.59
N LEU A 70 -8.79 -6.19 -27.41
CA LEU A 70 -7.87 -6.75 -28.40
C LEU A 70 -7.02 -7.87 -27.75
N SER A 71 -7.61 -9.06 -27.59
CA SER A 71 -6.93 -10.37 -27.75
C SER A 71 -7.79 -11.49 -27.13
N SER A 72 -8.77 -11.94 -27.91
CA SER A 72 -9.44 -13.21 -27.66
C SER A 72 -8.57 -14.36 -28.16
N ARG A 73 -7.67 -14.89 -27.32
CA ARG A 73 -7.14 -16.29 -27.27
C ARG A 73 -5.78 -16.31 -26.55
N ALA A 74 -5.78 -16.49 -25.22
CA ALA A 74 -4.59 -16.99 -24.54
C ALA A 74 -4.57 -18.52 -24.67
N SER A 75 -3.58 -19.04 -25.42
CA SER A 75 -3.32 -20.48 -25.56
C SER A 75 -2.96 -21.10 -24.19
N PRO A 76 -3.38 -22.34 -23.87
CA PRO A 76 -3.05 -23.03 -22.61
C PRO A 76 -1.54 -23.26 -22.36
N PHE A 77 -0.67 -22.84 -23.28
CA PHE A 77 0.79 -22.96 -23.20
C PHE A 77 1.51 -21.66 -22.79
N THR A 78 0.80 -20.61 -22.35
CA THR A 78 1.47 -19.39 -21.87
C THR A 78 2.06 -19.62 -20.46
N PRO A 79 3.39 -19.48 -20.26
CA PRO A 79 4.02 -19.70 -18.97
C PRO A 79 3.53 -18.65 -17.95
N PRO A 80 3.44 -18.99 -16.65
CA PRO A 80 2.89 -18.10 -15.64
C PRO A 80 3.78 -16.86 -15.46
N PHE A 81 3.21 -15.66 -15.42
CA PHE A 81 3.99 -14.40 -15.40
C PHE A 81 4.78 -14.18 -14.10
N CYS A 82 4.39 -14.81 -12.99
CA CYS A 82 5.11 -14.69 -11.71
C CYS A 82 6.35 -15.59 -11.62
N PRO A 83 7.36 -15.21 -10.81
CA PRO A 83 8.47 -16.09 -10.47
C PRO A 83 7.98 -17.45 -9.93
N PRO A 84 8.56 -18.60 -10.34
CA PRO A 84 8.09 -19.93 -9.95
C PRO A 84 7.97 -20.13 -8.44
N ARG A 85 8.93 -19.57 -7.67
CA ARG A 85 8.94 -19.66 -6.20
C ARG A 85 7.73 -18.99 -5.54
N CYS A 86 7.20 -17.92 -6.13
CA CYS A 86 5.98 -17.26 -5.65
C CYS A 86 4.74 -18.11 -5.89
N ILE A 87 4.68 -18.81 -7.03
CA ILE A 87 3.55 -19.68 -7.40
C ILE A 87 3.52 -20.92 -6.49
N ASP A 88 4.68 -21.50 -6.24
CA ASP A 88 4.81 -22.70 -5.43
C ASP A 88 4.77 -22.43 -3.93
N GLN A 89 4.82 -21.17 -3.50
CA GLN A 89 4.82 -20.76 -2.10
C GLN A 89 3.63 -21.39 -1.36
N LYS A 90 3.91 -21.98 -0.20
CA LYS A 90 2.91 -22.54 0.71
C LYS A 90 2.89 -21.73 1.99
N PHE A 91 1.70 -21.38 2.43
CA PHE A 91 1.50 -20.64 3.68
C PHE A 91 1.21 -21.59 4.83
N LYS A 92 1.95 -21.42 5.92
CA LYS A 92 1.75 -22.21 7.15
C LYS A 92 0.35 -21.95 7.70
N ARG A 93 -0.22 -22.97 8.34
CA ARG A 93 -1.48 -22.84 9.09
C ARG A 93 -1.26 -22.41 10.55
N CYS A 94 -0.03 -22.53 11.04
CA CYS A 94 0.37 -22.14 12.38
C CYS A 94 1.69 -21.31 12.28
N PRO A 95 1.68 -20.04 12.71
CA PRO A 95 0.49 -19.27 13.08
C PRO A 95 -0.52 -19.19 11.91
N PRO A 96 -1.83 -19.07 12.19
CA PRO A 96 -2.82 -18.87 11.15
C PRO A 96 -2.57 -17.53 10.45
N LEU A 97 -2.93 -17.46 9.17
CA LEU A 97 -2.92 -16.17 8.48
C LEU A 97 -4.01 -15.27 9.09
N PRO A 98 -3.69 -14.02 9.46
CA PRO A 98 -4.65 -13.10 10.04
C PRO A 98 -5.72 -12.70 9.02
N THR A 99 -6.89 -12.34 9.51
CA THR A 99 -7.93 -11.70 8.67
C THR A 99 -7.59 -10.24 8.39
N THR A 100 -8.05 -9.70 7.24
CA THR A 100 -7.81 -8.31 6.86
C THR A 100 -9.09 -7.55 6.56
N SER A 101 -9.12 -6.27 6.95
CA SER A 101 -10.06 -5.28 6.43
C SER A 101 -9.35 -4.47 5.33
N VAL A 102 -9.87 -4.55 4.11
CA VAL A 102 -9.35 -3.75 2.99
C VAL A 102 -9.99 -2.37 3.04
N VAL A 103 -9.18 -1.31 3.14
CA VAL A 103 -9.64 0.09 3.22
C VAL A 103 -9.29 0.80 1.93
N ILE A 104 -10.31 1.29 1.21
CA ILE A 104 -10.17 2.00 -0.05
C ILE A 104 -10.73 3.41 0.12
N VAL A 105 -9.85 4.41 0.11
CA VAL A 105 -10.28 5.82 0.13
C VAL A 105 -10.51 6.31 -1.30
N PHE A 106 -11.57 7.07 -1.52
CA PHE A 106 -11.86 7.70 -2.80
C PHE A 106 -12.40 9.12 -2.64
N HIS A 107 -12.15 9.94 -3.66
CA HIS A 107 -12.70 11.29 -3.79
C HIS A 107 -12.89 11.59 -5.27
N ASN A 108 -14.14 11.69 -5.75
CA ASN A 108 -14.47 11.89 -7.17
C ASN A 108 -13.75 10.88 -8.11
N GLU A 109 -13.74 9.61 -7.72
CA GLU A 109 -13.19 8.55 -8.56
C GLU A 109 -14.21 8.09 -9.60
N ALA A 110 -13.75 7.75 -10.80
CA ALA A 110 -14.64 7.24 -11.82
C ALA A 110 -15.30 5.92 -11.38
N TRP A 111 -16.60 5.77 -11.66
CA TRP A 111 -17.37 4.58 -11.30
C TRP A 111 -16.70 3.27 -11.72
N SER A 112 -16.18 3.22 -12.94
CA SER A 112 -15.58 2.03 -13.53
C SER A 112 -14.27 1.63 -12.85
N THR A 113 -13.41 2.59 -12.48
CA THR A 113 -12.13 2.32 -11.81
C THR A 113 -12.35 1.94 -10.35
N LEU A 114 -13.24 2.63 -9.64
CA LEU A 114 -13.63 2.31 -8.27
C LEU A 114 -14.19 0.88 -8.16
N LEU A 115 -15.22 0.55 -8.94
CA LEU A 115 -15.81 -0.78 -8.89
C LEU A 115 -14.86 -1.87 -9.40
N ARG A 116 -14.00 -1.57 -10.39
CA ARG A 116 -12.99 -2.53 -10.83
C ARG A 116 -12.02 -2.87 -9.71
N THR A 117 -11.61 -1.89 -8.90
CA THR A 117 -10.80 -2.12 -7.70
C THR A 117 -11.54 -3.03 -6.71
N VAL A 118 -12.80 -2.73 -6.39
CA VAL A 118 -13.62 -3.54 -5.48
C VAL A 118 -13.74 -4.99 -5.97
N TYR A 119 -14.13 -5.19 -7.21
CA TYR A 119 -14.26 -6.53 -7.79
C TYR A 119 -12.91 -7.24 -7.90
N SER A 120 -11.83 -6.51 -8.16
CA SER A 120 -10.49 -7.09 -8.20
C SER A 120 -10.11 -7.67 -6.84
N VAL A 121 -10.35 -6.93 -5.75
CA VAL A 121 -10.17 -7.41 -4.37
C VAL A 121 -11.04 -8.64 -4.09
N LEU A 122 -12.35 -8.56 -4.35
CA LEU A 122 -13.29 -9.66 -4.09
C LEU A 122 -12.94 -10.95 -4.86
N HIS A 123 -12.45 -10.84 -6.09
CA HIS A 123 -12.12 -12.00 -6.93
C HIS A 123 -10.73 -12.58 -6.71
N SER A 124 -9.80 -11.81 -6.15
CA SER A 124 -8.40 -12.22 -5.98
C SER A 124 -8.04 -12.55 -4.54
N SER A 125 -8.90 -12.21 -3.58
CA SER A 125 -8.65 -12.44 -2.15
C SER A 125 -9.34 -13.72 -1.66
N PRO A 126 -8.64 -14.60 -0.91
CA PRO A 126 -9.28 -15.78 -0.33
C PRO A 126 -10.37 -15.39 0.67
N ALA A 127 -11.58 -15.94 0.51
CA ALA A 127 -12.77 -15.59 1.33
C ALA A 127 -12.55 -15.74 2.84
N ARG A 128 -11.69 -16.68 3.27
CA ARG A 128 -11.35 -16.88 4.69
C ARG A 128 -10.47 -15.77 5.30
N LEU A 129 -9.77 -15.01 4.46
CA LEU A 129 -8.82 -13.97 4.87
C LEU A 129 -9.42 -12.57 4.73
N LEU A 130 -10.30 -12.37 3.75
CA LEU A 130 -10.97 -11.08 3.54
C LEU A 130 -12.16 -10.94 4.48
N ARG A 131 -12.01 -10.12 5.52
CA ARG A 131 -13.07 -9.86 6.51
C ARG A 131 -14.14 -8.94 5.95
N GLU A 132 -13.71 -7.85 5.33
CA GLU A 132 -14.55 -6.77 4.80
C GLU A 132 -13.76 -5.88 3.84
N VAL A 133 -14.49 -5.14 3.00
CA VAL A 133 -13.99 -4.06 2.16
C VAL A 133 -14.70 -2.77 2.57
N ILE A 134 -13.93 -1.78 3.01
CA ILE A 134 -14.41 -0.51 3.54
C ILE A 134 -14.07 0.56 2.52
N LEU A 135 -15.09 1.08 1.85
CA LEU A 135 -14.98 2.21 0.95
C LEU A 135 -15.16 3.49 1.76
N VAL A 136 -14.16 4.37 1.79
CA VAL A 136 -14.25 5.64 2.50
C VAL A 136 -14.34 6.78 1.50
N ASP A 137 -15.50 7.42 1.45
CA ASP A 137 -15.74 8.60 0.64
C ASP A 137 -15.22 9.86 1.35
N ASP A 138 -14.18 10.50 0.82
CA ASP A 138 -13.67 11.78 1.29
C ASP A 138 -14.44 12.95 0.66
N ALA A 139 -15.74 13.03 0.96
CA ALA A 139 -16.65 14.09 0.51
C ALA A 139 -16.66 14.30 -1.03
N SER A 140 -16.92 13.21 -1.77
CA SER A 140 -17.13 13.28 -3.22
C SER A 140 -18.36 14.12 -3.58
N THR A 141 -18.26 14.85 -4.68
CA THR A 141 -19.32 15.71 -5.23
C THR A 141 -20.17 15.00 -6.27
N ASP A 142 -19.61 14.00 -6.95
CA ASP A 142 -20.28 13.31 -8.06
C ASP A 142 -21.48 12.49 -7.56
N GLU A 143 -22.65 12.67 -8.20
CA GLU A 143 -23.91 12.11 -7.71
C GLU A 143 -23.95 10.59 -7.75
N TYR A 144 -23.34 9.98 -8.78
CA TYR A 144 -23.24 8.53 -8.91
C TYR A 144 -22.45 7.88 -7.76
N LEU A 145 -21.59 8.64 -7.07
CA LEU A 145 -20.86 8.12 -5.92
C LEU A 145 -21.68 8.12 -4.63
N LYS A 146 -22.89 8.68 -4.58
CA LYS A 146 -23.73 8.79 -3.38
C LYS A 146 -24.65 7.58 -3.22
N GLU A 147 -25.97 7.80 -3.23
CA GLU A 147 -26.99 6.76 -2.99
C GLU A 147 -26.96 5.63 -4.03
N GLU A 148 -26.52 5.92 -5.26
CA GLU A 148 -26.35 4.90 -6.29
C GLU A 148 -25.25 3.89 -5.92
N LEU A 149 -24.10 4.37 -5.44
CA LEU A 149 -23.03 3.51 -4.96
C LEU A 149 -23.46 2.70 -3.75
N ASP A 150 -24.17 3.32 -2.78
CA ASP A 150 -24.63 2.64 -1.57
C ASP A 150 -25.54 1.45 -1.91
N ARG A 151 -26.55 1.67 -2.76
CA ARG A 151 -27.44 0.60 -3.26
C ARG A 151 -26.69 -0.46 -4.05
N TYR A 152 -25.70 -0.06 -4.85
CA TYR A 152 -24.93 -1.00 -5.65
C TYR A 152 -24.07 -1.93 -4.77
N VAL A 153 -23.43 -1.42 -3.72
CA VAL A 153 -22.52 -2.25 -2.90
C VAL A 153 -23.24 -3.08 -1.84
N GLU A 154 -24.48 -2.74 -1.50
CA GLU A 154 -25.30 -3.50 -0.53
C GLU A 154 -25.44 -4.98 -0.92
N GLN A 155 -25.54 -5.26 -2.23
CA GLN A 155 -25.59 -6.64 -2.74
C GLN A 155 -24.28 -7.42 -2.56
N LEU A 156 -23.15 -6.74 -2.29
CA LEU A 156 -21.81 -7.35 -2.18
C LEU A 156 -21.47 -7.84 -0.76
N GLN A 157 -22.43 -7.77 0.19
CA GLN A 157 -22.45 -8.33 1.56
C GLN A 157 -21.31 -7.91 2.50
N ILE A 158 -20.05 -8.05 2.10
CA ILE A 158 -18.86 -7.69 2.88
C ILE A 158 -18.28 -6.33 2.49
N VAL A 159 -18.94 -5.60 1.59
CA VAL A 159 -18.52 -4.27 1.13
C VAL A 159 -19.45 -3.24 1.77
N ARG A 160 -18.87 -2.18 2.33
CA ARG A 160 -19.64 -1.05 2.89
C ARG A 160 -18.99 0.29 2.57
N VAL A 161 -19.83 1.33 2.50
CA VAL A 161 -19.38 2.71 2.35
C VAL A 161 -19.42 3.45 3.68
N VAL A 162 -18.38 4.21 3.97
CA VAL A 162 -18.27 5.13 5.09
C VAL A 162 -18.07 6.52 4.53
N ARG A 163 -18.91 7.47 4.94
CA ARG A 163 -18.94 8.83 4.39
C ARG A 163 -18.25 9.81 5.31
N GLN A 164 -17.21 10.48 4.83
CA GLN A 164 -16.68 11.66 5.47
C GLN A 164 -17.46 12.88 4.98
N ARG A 165 -18.10 13.62 5.90
CA ARG A 165 -19.01 14.72 5.56
C ARG A 165 -18.30 15.94 4.96
N GLU A 166 -17.04 16.13 5.31
CA GLU A 166 -16.22 17.26 4.87
C GLU A 166 -14.93 16.74 4.26
N ARG A 167 -14.41 17.44 3.26
CA ARG A 167 -13.17 17.06 2.60
C ARG A 167 -11.98 17.30 3.52
N LYS A 168 -11.42 16.23 4.10
CA LYS A 168 -10.29 16.29 5.05
C LYS A 168 -9.03 15.61 4.52
N GLY A 169 -9.10 14.95 3.37
CA GLY A 169 -7.97 14.32 2.72
C GLY A 169 -7.81 12.84 3.03
N LEU A 170 -6.85 12.25 2.32
CA LEU A 170 -6.50 10.83 2.35
C LEU A 170 -6.23 10.33 3.78
N ILE A 171 -5.49 11.12 4.56
CA ILE A 171 -4.99 10.71 5.89
C ILE A 171 -6.17 10.52 6.85
N THR A 172 -7.02 11.54 6.97
CA THR A 172 -8.21 11.49 7.83
C THR A 172 -9.19 10.42 7.37
N ALA A 173 -9.37 10.26 6.06
CA ALA A 173 -10.22 9.20 5.51
C ALA A 173 -9.67 7.79 5.80
N ARG A 174 -8.36 7.58 5.72
CA ARG A 174 -7.74 6.30 6.11
C ARG A 174 -7.89 6.02 7.61
N LEU A 175 -7.76 7.03 8.46
CA LEU A 175 -8.01 6.90 9.90
C LEU A 175 -9.47 6.55 10.19
N LEU A 176 -10.42 7.15 9.46
CA LEU A 176 -11.84 6.81 9.54
C LEU A 176 -12.11 5.36 9.11
N GLY A 177 -11.50 4.90 8.01
CA GLY A 177 -11.60 3.50 7.59
C GLY A 177 -10.98 2.52 8.61
N ALA A 178 -9.83 2.89 9.18
CA ALA A 178 -9.16 2.09 10.20
C ALA A 178 -9.94 2.00 11.51
N SER A 179 -10.63 3.08 11.92
CA SER A 179 -11.38 3.11 13.19
C SER A 179 -12.62 2.22 13.19
N VAL A 180 -13.22 1.97 12.02
CA VAL A 180 -14.36 1.07 11.88
C VAL A 180 -13.96 -0.36 11.50
N ALA A 181 -12.69 -0.60 11.15
CA ALA A 181 -12.20 -1.89 10.70
C ALA A 181 -12.19 -2.94 11.81
N SER A 182 -12.61 -4.16 11.47
CA SER A 182 -12.71 -5.30 12.39
C SER A 182 -11.66 -6.40 12.15
N GLY A 183 -10.91 -6.33 11.07
CA GLY A 183 -9.83 -7.25 10.74
C GLY A 183 -8.62 -7.13 11.68
N GLU A 184 -7.83 -8.18 11.75
CA GLU A 184 -6.56 -8.18 12.50
C GLU A 184 -5.49 -7.36 11.78
N VAL A 185 -5.55 -7.33 10.45
CA VAL A 185 -4.70 -6.54 9.56
C VAL A 185 -5.54 -5.48 8.85
N LEU A 186 -4.94 -4.31 8.63
CA LEU A 186 -5.45 -3.27 7.74
C LEU A 186 -4.71 -3.39 6.42
N THR A 187 -5.42 -3.44 5.29
CA THR A 187 -4.82 -3.39 3.95
C THR A 187 -5.36 -2.19 3.19
N PHE A 188 -4.53 -1.17 3.01
CA PHE A 188 -4.90 0.05 2.29
C PHE A 188 -4.64 -0.13 0.79
N LEU A 189 -5.60 0.30 -0.03
CA LEU A 189 -5.48 0.38 -1.48
C LEU A 189 -6.07 1.71 -1.98
N ASP A 190 -5.53 2.22 -3.07
CA ASP A 190 -6.16 3.34 -3.79
C ASP A 190 -7.35 2.83 -4.63
N ALA A 191 -8.27 3.73 -4.99
CA ALA A 191 -9.50 3.40 -5.70
C ALA A 191 -9.35 3.09 -7.20
N HIS A 192 -8.12 3.03 -7.71
CA HIS A 192 -7.78 2.75 -9.11
C HIS A 192 -6.65 1.70 -9.18
N CYS A 193 -6.89 0.57 -8.53
CA CYS A 193 -5.97 -0.56 -8.45
C CYS A 193 -6.55 -1.84 -9.07
N GLU A 194 -5.69 -2.73 -9.52
CA GLU A 194 -6.05 -4.10 -9.90
C GLU A 194 -5.13 -5.13 -9.24
N CYS A 195 -5.68 -5.98 -8.38
CA CYS A 195 -4.96 -6.99 -7.64
C CYS A 195 -4.59 -8.19 -8.54
N PHE A 196 -3.32 -8.60 -8.51
CA PHE A 196 -2.88 -9.80 -9.20
C PHE A 196 -3.24 -11.08 -8.42
N HIS A 197 -3.16 -12.23 -9.08
CA HIS A 197 -3.43 -13.51 -8.44
C HIS A 197 -2.44 -13.81 -7.30
N GLY A 198 -2.96 -14.15 -6.12
CA GLY A 198 -2.15 -14.49 -4.95
C GLY A 198 -1.49 -13.29 -4.26
N TRP A 199 -2.01 -12.07 -4.48
CA TRP A 199 -1.42 -10.86 -3.90
C TRP A 199 -1.52 -10.80 -2.38
N LEU A 200 -2.59 -11.32 -1.78
CA LEU A 200 -2.91 -11.06 -0.38
C LEU A 200 -2.14 -11.96 0.59
N GLU A 201 -2.03 -13.26 0.27
CA GLU A 201 -1.43 -14.25 1.17
C GLU A 201 0.04 -13.95 1.55
N PRO A 202 0.93 -13.52 0.63
CA PRO A 202 2.29 -13.13 0.97
C PRO A 202 2.36 -11.97 1.98
N LEU A 203 1.48 -10.97 1.84
CA LEU A 203 1.43 -9.82 2.76
C LEU A 203 1.03 -10.27 4.17
N LEU A 204 -0.07 -11.02 4.27
CA LEU A 204 -0.60 -11.50 5.56
C LEU A 204 0.34 -12.50 6.22
N SER A 205 0.99 -13.36 5.43
CA SER A 205 1.99 -14.30 5.94
C SER A 205 3.18 -13.57 6.53
N ARG A 206 3.62 -12.48 5.90
CA ARG A 206 4.76 -11.72 6.42
C ARG A 206 4.42 -11.02 7.73
N ILE A 207 3.23 -10.43 7.85
CA ILE A 207 2.77 -9.82 9.11
C ILE A 207 2.59 -10.87 10.22
N ALA A 208 2.14 -12.08 9.88
CA ALA A 208 2.03 -13.17 10.84
C ALA A 208 3.40 -13.61 11.40
N GLU A 209 4.46 -13.51 10.59
CA GLU A 209 5.83 -13.81 11.00
C GLU A 209 6.52 -12.65 11.72
N GLU A 210 6.24 -11.41 11.29
CA GLU A 210 6.80 -10.18 11.84
C GLU A 210 5.68 -9.14 12.03
N PRO A 211 5.02 -9.11 13.19
CA PRO A 211 3.88 -8.21 13.44
C PRO A 211 4.22 -6.71 13.38
N THR A 212 5.51 -6.36 13.46
CA THR A 212 6.01 -4.98 13.36
C THR A 212 6.39 -4.57 11.93
N ALA A 213 6.19 -5.46 10.95
CA ALA A 213 6.43 -5.16 9.55
C ALA A 213 5.25 -4.41 8.92
N VAL A 214 5.58 -3.36 8.18
CA VAL A 214 4.69 -2.68 7.24
C VAL A 214 5.05 -3.16 5.85
N VAL A 215 4.16 -3.91 5.23
CA VAL A 215 4.45 -4.65 4.00
C VAL A 215 3.68 -4.08 2.83
N SER A 216 4.37 -3.81 1.73
CA SER A 216 3.79 -3.28 0.48
C SER A 216 3.85 -4.33 -0.62
N PRO A 217 2.87 -4.37 -1.54
CA PRO A 217 3.03 -5.12 -2.78
C PRO A 217 4.14 -4.53 -3.64
N ASP A 218 4.67 -5.32 -4.57
CA ASP A 218 5.35 -4.82 -5.76
C ASP A 218 4.30 -4.16 -6.68
N ILE A 219 4.38 -2.83 -6.79
CA ILE A 219 3.36 -2.04 -7.49
C ILE A 219 3.65 -2.07 -8.99
N ALA A 220 2.73 -2.65 -9.74
CA ALA A 220 2.78 -2.68 -11.20
C ALA A 220 2.12 -1.43 -11.78
N THR A 221 2.59 -0.98 -12.94
CA THR A 221 1.95 0.11 -13.68
C THR A 221 0.75 -0.42 -14.45
N ILE A 222 -0.39 0.25 -14.30
CA ILE A 222 -1.50 0.23 -15.26
C ILE A 222 -1.40 1.52 -16.06
N ASP A 223 -1.20 1.41 -17.37
CA ASP A 223 -1.06 2.60 -18.22
C ASP A 223 -2.35 3.43 -18.19
N LEU A 224 -2.21 4.75 -17.99
CA LEU A 224 -3.37 5.63 -17.82
C LEU A 224 -4.20 5.83 -19.10
N ASN A 225 -3.63 5.56 -20.27
CA ASN A 225 -4.27 5.77 -21.56
C ASN A 225 -4.80 4.45 -22.14
N THR A 226 -4.01 3.38 -22.06
CA THR A 226 -4.35 2.07 -22.64
C THR A 226 -4.96 1.10 -21.63
N PHE A 227 -4.83 1.37 -20.33
CA PHE A 227 -5.14 0.43 -19.25
C PHE A 227 -4.35 -0.88 -19.33
N GLU A 228 -3.23 -0.91 -20.06
CA GLU A 228 -2.36 -2.07 -20.12
C GLU A 228 -1.69 -2.33 -18.77
N PHE A 229 -1.83 -3.55 -18.26
CA PHE A 229 -1.23 -3.99 -17.02
C PHE A 229 0.20 -4.48 -17.26
N SER A 230 1.19 -3.86 -16.62
CA SER A 230 2.58 -4.28 -16.63
C SER A 230 2.78 -5.57 -15.81
N LYS A 231 2.59 -6.71 -16.46
CA LYS A 231 2.63 -8.04 -15.81
C LYS A 231 4.03 -8.31 -15.21
N PRO A 232 4.10 -9.02 -14.07
CA PRO A 232 5.38 -9.47 -13.55
C PRO A 232 6.10 -10.35 -14.58
N VAL A 233 7.43 -10.40 -14.49
CA VAL A 233 8.28 -11.25 -15.33
C VAL A 233 8.88 -12.36 -14.48
N GLN A 234 9.03 -13.55 -15.07
CA GLN A 234 9.49 -14.75 -14.36
C GLN A 234 10.93 -14.64 -13.84
N ASN A 235 11.84 -14.09 -14.65
CA ASN A 235 13.27 -14.05 -14.39
C ASN A 235 13.84 -12.66 -14.71
N GLY A 236 14.90 -12.27 -14.02
CA GLY A 236 15.71 -11.11 -14.37
C GLY A 236 15.07 -9.74 -14.08
N LYS A 237 13.97 -9.68 -13.33
CA LYS A 237 13.39 -8.40 -12.90
C LYS A 237 14.38 -7.69 -11.99
N GLN A 238 14.79 -6.49 -12.38
CA GLN A 238 15.39 -5.57 -11.43
C GLN A 238 14.26 -4.96 -10.60
N HIS A 239 14.27 -5.25 -9.30
CA HIS A 239 13.31 -4.66 -8.38
C HIS A 239 13.74 -3.25 -7.99
N SER A 240 12.74 -2.42 -7.72
CA SER A 240 12.92 -1.11 -7.13
C SER A 240 12.52 -1.14 -5.66
N ARG A 241 13.15 -0.28 -4.86
CA ARG A 241 12.71 0.05 -3.50
C ARG A 241 12.43 1.55 -3.42
N GLY A 242 11.64 1.94 -2.43
CA GLY A 242 11.32 3.34 -2.18
C GLY A 242 12.51 4.09 -1.58
N ASN A 243 12.73 5.31 -2.06
CA ASN A 243 13.65 6.28 -1.47
C ASN A 243 12.96 7.62 -1.22
N PHE A 244 13.75 8.61 -0.81
CA PHE A 244 13.36 10.00 -0.79
C PHE A 244 14.54 10.85 -1.26
N ASP A 245 14.26 12.01 -1.83
CA ASP A 245 15.28 13.04 -2.04
C ASP A 245 15.29 14.04 -0.88
N TRP A 246 16.28 14.94 -0.85
CA TRP A 246 16.33 15.98 0.19
C TRP A 246 15.32 17.12 0.00
N SER A 247 14.41 17.01 -0.96
CA SER A 247 13.19 17.82 -1.04
C SER A 247 12.00 17.10 -0.37
N LEU A 248 12.26 15.95 0.27
CA LEU A 248 11.29 15.05 0.89
C LEU A 248 10.25 14.53 -0.10
N THR A 249 10.67 14.34 -1.35
CA THR A 249 9.87 13.72 -2.41
C THR A 249 10.17 12.24 -2.45
N PHE A 250 9.13 11.41 -2.48
CA PHE A 250 9.29 9.98 -2.68
C PHE A 250 9.83 9.67 -4.09
N GLY A 251 10.68 8.65 -4.18
CA GLY A 251 11.14 8.13 -5.45
C GLY A 251 11.38 6.62 -5.41
N TRP A 252 11.85 6.10 -6.54
CA TRP A 252 12.24 4.71 -6.70
C TRP A 252 13.72 4.62 -7.03
N GLU A 253 14.41 3.65 -6.44
CA GLU A 253 15.76 3.28 -6.81
C GLU A 253 15.91 1.77 -6.95
N VAL A 254 16.94 1.34 -7.69
CA VAL A 254 17.28 -0.08 -7.82
C VAL A 254 17.70 -0.63 -6.45
N VAL A 255 17.18 -1.81 -6.09
CA VAL A 255 17.57 -2.51 -4.85
C VAL A 255 19.09 -2.72 -4.82
N PRO A 256 19.84 -2.27 -3.79
CA PRO A 256 21.30 -2.31 -3.77
C PRO A 256 21.84 -3.72 -3.63
N ALA A 257 23.13 -3.90 -3.97
CA ALA A 257 23.80 -5.21 -3.94
C ALA A 257 23.69 -5.92 -2.58
N ARG A 258 23.83 -5.17 -1.47
CA ARG A 258 23.70 -5.70 -0.10
C ARG A 258 22.35 -6.39 0.12
N GLU A 259 21.26 -5.76 -0.30
CA GLU A 259 19.91 -6.31 -0.13
C GLU A 259 19.64 -7.43 -1.13
N ARG A 260 20.16 -7.36 -2.36
CA ARG A 260 20.06 -8.46 -3.33
C ARG A 260 20.78 -9.72 -2.83
N GLN A 261 21.96 -9.58 -2.23
CA GLN A 261 22.73 -10.72 -1.70
C GLN A 261 22.06 -11.37 -0.48
N ARG A 262 21.31 -10.59 0.33
CA ARG A 262 20.56 -11.10 1.48
C ARG A 262 19.39 -12.01 1.06
N ARG A 263 18.78 -11.73 -0.09
CA ARG A 263 17.58 -12.42 -0.59
C ARG A 263 17.97 -13.69 -1.35
N LYS A 264 17.44 -14.84 -0.94
CA LYS A 264 17.71 -16.12 -1.61
C LYS A 264 16.84 -16.34 -2.86
N ASP A 265 15.61 -15.85 -2.81
CA ASP A 265 14.64 -15.88 -3.91
C ASP A 265 13.58 -14.78 -3.73
N GLU A 266 12.57 -14.76 -4.62
CA GLU A 266 11.52 -13.74 -4.66
C GLU A 266 10.51 -13.79 -3.51
N THR A 267 10.49 -14.88 -2.73
CA THR A 267 9.64 -14.97 -1.52
C THR A 267 10.22 -14.16 -0.36
N TYR A 268 11.50 -13.78 -0.43
CA TYR A 268 12.12 -12.94 0.58
C TYR A 268 11.70 -11.48 0.42
N PRO A 269 11.28 -10.80 1.51
CA PRO A 269 10.94 -9.38 1.48
C PRO A 269 12.13 -8.55 1.02
N ILE A 270 11.88 -7.40 0.40
CA ILE A 270 12.87 -6.37 0.11
C ILE A 270 12.75 -5.29 1.18
N LYS A 271 13.82 -5.05 1.95
CA LYS A 271 13.86 -3.91 2.88
C LYS A 271 13.94 -2.60 2.13
N SER A 272 13.00 -1.70 2.42
CA SER A 272 12.81 -0.45 1.71
C SER A 272 12.97 0.75 2.66
N PRO A 273 13.84 1.73 2.38
CA PRO A 273 13.94 2.95 3.19
C PRO A 273 12.60 3.65 3.36
N THR A 274 11.88 3.82 2.26
CA THR A 274 10.52 4.37 2.25
C THR A 274 9.57 3.47 1.46
N PHE A 275 8.28 3.75 1.51
CA PHE A 275 7.26 3.12 0.69
C PHE A 275 6.37 4.17 0.01
N ALA A 276 5.72 3.79 -1.08
CA ALA A 276 4.88 4.71 -1.86
C ALA A 276 3.66 5.23 -1.08
N GLY A 277 3.23 4.52 -0.03
CA GLY A 277 2.14 4.94 0.86
C GLY A 277 0.73 4.63 0.36
N GLY A 278 0.51 4.48 -0.95
CA GLY A 278 -0.79 4.14 -1.52
C GLY A 278 -1.30 2.74 -1.13
N LEU A 279 -0.43 1.74 -1.25
CA LEU A 279 -0.78 0.34 -1.13
C LEU A 279 0.11 -0.35 -0.09
N PHE A 280 -0.47 -0.83 1.01
CA PHE A 280 0.27 -1.57 2.04
C PHE A 280 -0.67 -2.33 2.99
N ALA A 281 -0.11 -3.30 3.70
CA ALA A 281 -0.75 -3.98 4.81
C ALA A 281 0.05 -3.80 6.11
N ILE A 282 -0.66 -3.70 7.23
CA ILE A 282 -0.08 -3.53 8.57
C ILE A 282 -1.00 -4.18 9.61
N SER A 283 -0.43 -4.79 10.65
CA SER A 283 -1.22 -5.24 11.80
C SER A 283 -1.99 -4.05 12.40
N ARG A 284 -3.30 -4.22 12.66
CA ARG A 284 -4.15 -3.14 13.21
C ARG A 284 -3.65 -2.68 14.57
N SER A 285 -3.27 -3.62 15.44
CA SER A 285 -2.71 -3.28 16.75
C SER A 285 -1.37 -2.58 16.65
N TYR A 286 -0.53 -2.97 15.67
CA TYR A 286 0.73 -2.29 15.43
C TYR A 286 0.52 -0.89 14.83
N PHE A 287 -0.43 -0.71 13.92
CA PHE A 287 -0.81 0.59 13.38
C PHE A 287 -1.22 1.57 14.48
N GLU A 288 -2.06 1.13 15.42
CA GLU A 288 -2.45 1.91 16.59
C GLU A 288 -1.26 2.19 17.52
N HIS A 289 -0.46 1.15 17.82
CA HIS A 289 0.70 1.24 18.71
C HIS A 289 1.76 2.24 18.21
N ILE A 290 2.05 2.21 16.91
CA ILE A 290 3.02 3.09 16.27
C ILE A 290 2.45 4.50 16.02
N GLY A 291 1.24 4.79 16.50
CA GLY A 291 0.61 6.11 16.45
C GLY A 291 -0.01 6.46 15.09
N SER A 292 -0.56 5.47 14.39
CA SER A 292 -1.38 5.59 13.18
C SER A 292 -0.79 6.56 12.14
N TYR A 293 -1.46 7.68 11.86
CA TYR A 293 -0.94 8.82 11.10
C TYR A 293 -0.93 10.08 11.98
N ASP A 294 -0.17 11.10 11.57
CA ASP A 294 -0.31 12.46 12.09
C ASP A 294 -1.62 13.06 11.56
N ASP A 295 -2.63 13.15 12.41
CA ASP A 295 -4.00 13.59 12.06
C ASP A 295 -4.10 15.08 11.70
N GLN A 296 -3.03 15.84 11.95
CA GLN A 296 -2.92 17.24 11.55
C GLN A 296 -2.30 17.44 10.16
N MET A 297 -1.86 16.36 9.50
CA MET A 297 -1.49 16.43 8.08
C MET A 297 -2.75 16.52 7.23
N GLU A 298 -2.73 17.42 6.25
CA GLU A 298 -3.93 17.76 5.48
C GLU A 298 -3.84 17.25 4.04
N ILE A 299 -5.00 16.89 3.46
CA ILE A 299 -5.20 16.53 2.06
C ILE A 299 -4.38 15.31 1.61
N TRP A 300 -3.10 15.51 1.26
CA TRP A 300 -2.22 14.49 0.71
C TRP A 300 -0.77 14.99 0.73
N GLY A 301 0.18 14.06 0.88
CA GLY A 301 1.61 14.28 0.66
C GLY A 301 2.40 14.32 1.95
N GLY A 302 3.53 13.61 1.95
CA GLY A 302 4.48 13.53 3.07
C GLY A 302 4.17 12.44 4.09
N GLU A 303 2.93 11.95 4.17
CA GLU A 303 2.52 10.95 5.16
C GLU A 303 3.22 9.61 4.99
N ASN A 304 3.53 9.24 3.74
CA ASN A 304 4.25 8.03 3.40
C ASN A 304 5.71 8.10 3.87
N VAL A 305 6.37 9.25 3.68
CA VAL A 305 7.75 9.47 4.15
C VAL A 305 7.78 9.58 5.68
N GLU A 306 6.83 10.28 6.30
CA GLU A 306 6.69 10.35 7.77
C GLU A 306 6.54 8.96 8.39
N MET A 307 5.63 8.16 7.86
CA MET A 307 5.39 6.81 8.37
C MET A 307 6.60 5.91 8.12
N SER A 308 7.32 6.08 7.01
CA SER A 308 8.57 5.35 6.75
C SER A 308 9.61 5.59 7.83
N PHE A 309 9.89 6.87 8.11
CA PHE A 309 10.87 7.28 9.12
C PHE A 309 10.46 6.78 10.50
N ARG A 310 9.20 7.01 10.88
CA ARG A 310 8.65 6.54 12.15
C ARG A 310 8.74 5.03 12.32
N VAL A 311 8.30 4.24 11.34
CA VAL A 311 8.32 2.77 11.45
C VAL A 311 9.74 2.28 11.67
N TRP A 312 10.70 2.75 10.88
CA TRP A 312 12.10 2.33 11.03
C TRP A 312 12.72 2.81 12.34
N GLN A 313 12.59 4.10 12.66
CA GLN A 313 13.19 4.68 13.86
C GLN A 313 12.59 4.09 15.14
N CYS A 314 11.33 3.70 15.14
CA CYS A 314 10.64 3.14 16.30
C CYS A 314 10.65 1.59 16.34
N GLY A 315 11.53 0.94 15.57
CA GLY A 315 11.85 -0.49 15.73
C GLY A 315 11.10 -1.46 14.81
N GLY A 316 10.24 -0.97 13.92
CA GLY A 316 9.59 -1.78 12.90
C GLY A 316 10.41 -1.90 11.61
N GLN A 317 9.78 -2.46 10.57
CA GLN A 317 10.40 -2.67 9.27
C GLN A 317 9.45 -2.25 8.14
N VAL A 318 9.98 -1.59 7.11
CA VAL A 318 9.24 -1.31 5.88
C VAL A 318 9.74 -2.24 4.79
N GLU A 319 8.85 -3.03 4.22
CA GLU A 319 9.19 -4.11 3.30
C GLU A 319 8.31 -4.10 2.05
N ILE A 320 8.88 -4.48 0.91
CA ILE A 320 8.15 -4.79 -0.32
C ILE A 320 8.15 -6.31 -0.50
N ILE A 321 7.00 -6.89 -0.82
CA ILE A 321 6.81 -8.34 -1.02
C ILE A 321 6.66 -8.62 -2.52
N PRO A 322 7.71 -9.11 -3.20
CA PRO A 322 7.70 -9.28 -4.67
C PRO A 322 6.65 -10.26 -5.19
N CYS A 323 6.32 -11.27 -4.38
CA CYS A 323 5.26 -12.21 -4.72
C CYS A 323 3.84 -11.60 -4.65
N SER A 324 3.68 -10.46 -4.01
CA SER A 324 2.42 -9.71 -3.96
C SER A 324 2.45 -8.60 -5.00
N VAL A 325 1.69 -8.73 -6.08
CA VAL A 325 1.63 -7.72 -7.15
C VAL A 325 0.26 -7.05 -7.17
N VAL A 326 0.25 -5.72 -7.21
CA VAL A 326 -0.98 -4.92 -7.40
C VAL A 326 -0.69 -3.84 -8.42
N GLY A 327 -1.51 -3.78 -9.47
CA GLY A 327 -1.45 -2.73 -10.48
C GLY A 327 -2.07 -1.44 -9.96
N HIS A 328 -1.48 -0.31 -10.34
CA HIS A 328 -1.95 1.04 -10.00
C HIS A 328 -1.97 1.92 -11.24
N VAL A 329 -3.04 2.70 -11.41
CA VAL A 329 -3.12 3.71 -12.49
C VAL A 329 -2.34 4.96 -12.08
N PHE A 330 -1.08 5.02 -12.48
CA PHE A 330 -0.22 6.17 -12.21
C PHE A 330 -0.65 7.39 -13.04
N ARG A 331 -0.83 8.53 -12.37
CA ARG A 331 -1.21 9.79 -13.00
C ARG A 331 -0.01 10.73 -13.04
N SER A 332 0.15 11.48 -14.14
CA SER A 332 1.21 12.48 -14.29
C SER A 332 0.93 13.79 -13.54
N LYS A 333 -0.34 14.04 -13.19
CA LYS A 333 -0.79 15.20 -12.40
C LYS A 333 -1.84 14.74 -11.39
N SER A 334 -1.86 15.37 -10.21
CA SER A 334 -2.94 15.15 -9.26
C SER A 334 -4.28 15.57 -9.90
N PRO A 335 -5.31 14.71 -9.87
CA PRO A 335 -6.64 15.05 -10.38
C PRO A 335 -7.42 15.94 -9.40
N HIS A 336 -6.90 16.14 -8.19
CA HIS A 336 -7.63 16.75 -7.10
C HIS A 336 -7.30 18.23 -6.94
N THR A 337 -8.32 19.01 -6.55
CA THR A 337 -8.13 20.37 -6.09
C THR A 337 -7.48 20.37 -4.71
N PHE A 338 -6.64 21.39 -4.45
CA PHE A 338 -6.06 21.63 -3.13
C PHE A 338 -6.74 22.87 -2.55
N PRO A 339 -7.73 22.74 -1.65
CA PRO A 339 -8.52 23.87 -1.15
C PRO A 339 -7.70 25.01 -0.56
N LYS A 340 -6.54 24.69 0.02
CA LYS A 340 -5.58 25.64 0.61
C LYS A 340 -4.30 25.81 -0.23
N GLY A 341 -4.31 25.35 -1.49
CA GLY A 341 -3.15 25.34 -2.39
C GLY A 341 -2.12 24.25 -2.08
N THR A 342 -1.06 24.20 -2.89
CA THR A 342 0.03 23.21 -2.77
C THR A 342 0.89 23.39 -1.52
N GLN A 343 0.74 24.52 -0.80
CA GLN A 343 1.43 24.80 0.45
C GLN A 343 1.17 23.74 1.53
N VAL A 344 0.04 23.05 1.43
CA VAL A 344 -0.33 21.93 2.31
C VAL A 344 0.72 20.82 2.28
N ILE A 345 1.29 20.50 1.11
CA ILE A 345 2.31 19.45 0.99
C ILE A 345 3.57 19.87 1.75
N SER A 346 4.02 21.11 1.56
CA SER A 346 5.17 21.65 2.30
C SER A 346 4.90 21.71 3.80
N ARG A 347 3.66 22.00 4.22
CA ARG A 347 3.27 21.94 5.64
C ARG A 347 3.43 20.55 6.21
N ASN A 348 2.91 19.53 5.53
CA ASN A 348 3.05 18.14 5.98
C ASN A 348 4.54 17.72 6.02
N GLN A 349 5.35 18.13 5.05
CA GLN A 349 6.79 17.89 5.03
C GLN A 349 7.55 18.61 6.17
N VAL A 350 7.17 19.83 6.53
CA VAL A 350 7.77 20.52 7.69
C VAL A 350 7.42 19.77 8.99
N ARG A 351 6.17 19.31 9.14
CA ARG A 351 5.76 18.52 10.32
C ARG A 351 6.58 17.25 10.48
N LEU A 352 6.79 16.49 9.40
CA LEU A 352 7.60 15.27 9.49
C LEU A 352 9.08 15.59 9.74
N ALA A 353 9.62 16.65 9.12
CA ALA A 353 11.00 17.06 9.31
C ALA A 353 11.29 17.47 10.76
N GLU A 354 10.38 18.27 11.34
CA GLU A 354 10.48 18.74 12.73
C GLU A 354 10.35 17.64 13.79
N VAL A 355 9.75 16.50 13.44
CA VAL A 355 9.57 15.36 14.36
C VAL A 355 10.65 14.31 14.17
N TRP A 356 11.08 14.01 12.94
CA TRP A 356 11.83 12.78 12.65
C TRP A 356 13.25 13.00 12.15
N MET A 357 13.59 14.16 11.58
CA MET A 357 14.85 14.36 10.85
C MET A 357 15.99 14.94 11.68
N ASP A 358 15.76 15.30 12.94
CA ASP A 358 16.78 15.92 13.80
C ASP A 358 17.46 17.10 13.08
N ASP A 359 18.80 17.22 13.13
CA ASP A 359 19.55 18.30 12.48
C ASP A 359 19.51 18.24 10.94
N TYR A 360 19.19 17.09 10.37
CA TYR A 360 19.14 16.91 8.90
C TYR A 360 17.98 17.64 8.25
N LYS A 361 16.99 18.13 9.03
CA LYS A 361 15.92 19.00 8.51
C LYS A 361 16.47 20.28 7.88
N GLU A 362 17.63 20.76 8.31
CA GLU A 362 18.28 21.96 7.74
C GLU A 362 18.71 21.74 6.29
N ILE A 363 19.02 20.49 5.91
CA ILE A 363 19.31 20.11 4.52
C ILE A 363 18.06 20.28 3.64
N PHE A 364 16.88 19.94 4.17
CA PHE A 364 15.60 20.13 3.49
C PHE A 364 15.21 21.61 3.41
N TYR A 365 15.32 22.35 4.52
CA TYR A 365 14.99 23.78 4.55
C TYR A 365 15.85 24.63 3.61
N ARG A 366 17.12 24.27 3.40
CA ARG A 366 17.97 24.94 2.40
C ARG A 366 17.48 24.76 0.96
N ARG A 367 16.82 23.63 0.65
CA ARG A 367 16.30 23.33 -0.69
C ARG A 367 14.90 23.87 -0.93
N ASN A 368 14.10 23.97 0.12
CA ASN A 368 12.73 24.45 0.04
C ASN A 368 12.57 25.71 0.93
N GLN A 369 12.69 26.88 0.29
CA GLN A 369 12.56 28.18 0.96
C GLN A 369 11.20 28.36 1.64
N GLN A 370 10.12 27.85 1.04
CA GLN A 370 8.79 27.91 1.62
C GLN A 370 8.71 27.09 2.92
N ALA A 371 9.29 25.89 2.93
CA ALA A 371 9.37 25.06 4.12
C ALA A 371 10.22 25.72 5.22
N SER A 372 11.36 26.33 4.85
CA SER A 372 12.21 27.09 5.77
C SER A 372 11.48 28.26 6.43
N GLN A 373 10.75 29.04 5.63
CA GLN A 373 9.94 30.14 6.13
C GLN A 373 8.85 29.63 7.10
N MET A 374 8.13 28.59 6.72
CA MET A 374 7.08 27.98 7.54
C MET A 374 7.62 27.44 8.87
N ALA A 375 8.81 26.83 8.87
CA ALA A 375 9.46 26.35 10.08
C ALA A 375 9.85 27.50 11.02
N ARG A 376 10.41 28.60 10.48
CA ARG A 376 10.77 29.81 11.24
C ARG A 376 9.55 30.51 11.85
N GLU A 377 8.47 30.61 11.08
CA GLU A 377 7.21 31.23 11.49
C GLU A 377 6.34 30.30 12.34
N LYS A 378 6.72 29.01 12.48
CA LYS A 378 5.98 27.97 13.21
C LYS A 378 4.53 27.80 12.73
N THR A 379 4.29 28.01 11.44
CA THR A 379 2.95 27.91 10.81
C THR A 379 2.57 26.48 10.41
N PHE A 380 3.40 25.49 10.74
CA PHE A 380 3.14 24.07 10.51
C PHE A 380 2.21 23.40 11.54
N GLY A 381 1.77 24.15 12.56
CA GLY A 381 0.87 23.70 13.62
C GLY A 381 1.58 22.93 14.74
N ASP A 382 0.82 22.51 15.76
CA ASP A 382 1.37 21.80 16.91
C ASP A 382 1.82 20.37 16.56
N ILE A 383 2.99 19.97 17.05
CA ILE A 383 3.60 18.65 16.87
C ILE A 383 3.92 17.98 18.21
N THR A 384 3.45 18.54 19.33
CA THR A 384 3.74 18.07 20.69
C THR A 384 3.41 16.59 20.86
N GLU A 385 2.23 16.15 20.41
CA GLU A 385 1.82 14.74 20.52
C GLU A 385 2.70 13.80 19.67
N ARG A 386 3.17 14.25 18.50
CA ARG A 386 4.09 13.46 17.65
C ARG A 386 5.48 13.33 18.29
N ARG A 387 5.96 14.39 18.95
CA ARG A 387 7.22 14.34 19.73
C ARG A 387 7.10 13.43 20.95
N ARG A 388 6.00 13.54 21.71
CA ARG A 388 5.71 12.64 22.84
C ARG A 388 5.61 11.18 22.39
N LEU A 389 5.00 10.91 21.24
CA LEU A 389 4.98 9.57 20.64
C LEU A 389 6.40 9.06 20.38
N ARG A 390 7.24 9.87 19.73
CA ARG A 390 8.64 9.53 19.44
C ARG A 390 9.44 9.21 20.71
N GLU A 391 9.22 9.99 21.77
CA GLU A 391 9.85 9.79 23.09
C GLU A 391 9.34 8.50 23.77
N ARG A 392 8.02 8.30 23.84
CA ARG A 392 7.39 7.13 24.48
C ARG A 392 7.81 5.81 23.85
N LEU A 393 7.99 5.78 22.53
CA LEU A 393 8.41 4.60 21.79
C LEU A 393 9.93 4.41 21.75
N HIS A 394 10.69 5.30 22.41
CA HIS A 394 12.16 5.27 22.46
C HIS A 394 12.79 5.18 21.06
N CYS A 395 12.25 5.94 20.10
CA CYS A 395 12.68 5.84 18.71
C CYS A 395 14.11 6.34 18.52
N ARG A 396 14.83 5.67 17.63
CA ARG A 396 16.19 6.03 17.19
C ARG A 396 16.21 7.39 16.48
N ASN A 397 17.38 8.02 16.43
CA ASN A 397 17.59 9.28 15.74
C ASN A 397 17.74 9.11 14.22
N PHE A 398 17.73 10.21 13.47
CA PHE A 398 17.81 10.18 12.02
C PHE A 398 19.20 9.77 11.51
N THR A 399 20.26 10.05 12.28
CA THR A 399 21.61 9.52 12.01
C THR A 399 21.60 8.00 11.97
N TRP A 400 20.96 7.35 12.94
CA TRP A 400 20.80 5.90 12.95
C TRP A 400 20.04 5.40 11.72
N TYR A 401 18.96 6.10 11.33
CA TYR A 401 18.19 5.75 10.14
C TYR A 401 19.07 5.79 8.87
N LEU A 402 19.82 6.87 8.65
CA LEU A 402 20.72 6.99 7.51
C LEU A 402 21.82 5.92 7.53
N GLN A 403 22.40 5.60 8.69
CA GLN A 403 23.48 4.62 8.77
C GLN A 403 23.03 3.15 8.65
N ASN A 404 21.83 2.82 9.14
CA ASN A 404 21.38 1.42 9.28
C ASN A 404 20.36 1.02 8.21
N VAL A 405 19.48 1.95 7.84
CA VAL A 405 18.38 1.71 6.90
C VAL A 405 18.77 2.13 5.50
N TYR A 406 19.36 3.33 5.35
CA TYR A 406 19.66 3.89 4.03
C TYR A 406 21.09 4.43 3.88
N PRO A 407 22.12 3.58 4.07
CA PRO A 407 23.52 4.00 4.00
C PRO A 407 23.98 4.41 2.59
N GLU A 408 23.21 4.05 1.56
CA GLU A 408 23.50 4.43 0.18
C GLU A 408 23.07 5.87 -0.17
N MET A 409 22.30 6.53 0.70
CA MET A 409 21.84 7.91 0.51
C MET A 409 23.03 8.88 0.52
N PHE A 410 23.16 9.70 -0.52
CA PHE A 410 24.08 10.83 -0.49
C PHE A 410 23.58 11.86 0.53
N VAL A 411 24.40 12.20 1.53
CA VAL A 411 24.06 13.17 2.58
C VAL A 411 24.89 14.43 2.38
N PRO A 412 24.28 15.56 1.96
CA PRO A 412 24.96 16.86 1.91
C PRO A 412 25.40 17.32 3.30
N ASP A 413 26.42 18.17 3.34
CA ASP A 413 26.88 18.78 4.59
C ASP A 413 25.76 19.47 5.34
N LEU A 414 25.69 19.25 6.66
CA LEU A 414 24.76 19.94 7.56
C LEU A 414 25.04 21.45 7.60
N THR A 415 26.30 21.83 7.54
CA THR A 415 26.78 23.22 7.57
C THR A 415 27.70 23.48 6.37
N PRO A 416 27.16 23.63 5.15
CA PRO A 416 27.98 23.89 3.98
C PRO A 416 28.59 25.29 4.05
N THR A 417 29.80 25.47 3.52
CA THR A 417 30.45 26.79 3.45
C THR A 417 29.64 27.77 2.60
N PHE A 418 29.06 27.30 1.49
CA PHE A 418 28.23 28.10 0.59
C PHE A 418 27.06 27.28 0.05
N TYR A 419 25.89 27.91 -0.10
CA TYR A 419 24.72 27.36 -0.80
C TYR A 419 23.87 28.51 -1.35
N GLY A 420 23.14 28.28 -2.45
CA GLY A 420 22.26 29.29 -3.02
C GLY A 420 22.06 29.17 -4.53
N ALA A 421 21.46 30.20 -5.12
CA ALA A 421 21.32 30.29 -6.57
C ALA A 421 22.57 30.91 -7.20
N VAL A 422 23.05 30.34 -8.30
CA VAL A 422 24.08 30.97 -9.14
C VAL A 422 23.37 31.82 -10.18
N SER A 423 23.44 33.14 -10.03
CA SER A 423 22.94 34.09 -11.03
C SER A 423 24.10 34.60 -11.88
N ALA A 424 24.02 34.38 -13.20
CA ALA A 424 24.92 35.04 -14.14
C ALA A 424 24.61 36.55 -14.14
N GLY A 425 25.64 37.37 -13.92
CA GLY A 425 25.54 38.83 -13.84
C GLY A 425 24.83 39.45 -15.04
N ASN A 426 24.14 40.58 -14.78
CA ASN A 426 23.22 41.28 -15.68
C ASN A 426 23.68 41.40 -17.14
N GLY A 427 23.15 40.52 -17.99
CA GLY A 427 22.96 40.75 -19.43
C GLY A 427 21.52 40.38 -19.78
N PRO A 428 20.84 41.11 -20.69
CA PRO A 428 19.46 40.82 -21.04
C PRO A 428 19.38 39.41 -21.66
N GLY A 429 18.88 38.44 -20.89
CA GLY A 429 18.74 37.03 -21.31
C GLY A 429 19.36 35.97 -20.38
N SER A 430 19.90 36.32 -19.20
CA SER A 430 20.60 35.32 -18.38
C SER A 430 19.67 34.28 -17.73
N THR A 431 19.95 33.00 -18.00
CA THR A 431 19.22 31.84 -17.47
C THR A 431 19.75 31.46 -16.08
N ARG A 432 18.87 31.32 -15.08
CA ARG A 432 19.25 30.80 -13.75
C ARG A 432 19.54 29.29 -13.85
N ARG A 433 20.71 28.85 -13.38
CA ARG A 433 21.00 27.42 -13.11
C ARG A 433 21.42 27.27 -11.65
N VAL A 434 20.79 26.32 -10.95
CA VAL A 434 21.15 25.96 -9.58
C VAL A 434 22.36 25.01 -9.66
N VAL A 435 23.44 25.33 -8.95
CA VAL A 435 24.63 24.47 -8.82
C VAL A 435 24.82 24.13 -7.35
N TRP A 436 25.09 22.85 -7.08
CA TRP A 436 25.39 22.33 -5.75
C TRP A 436 26.90 22.38 -5.54
N GLY A 437 27.37 23.05 -4.48
CA GLY A 437 28.77 22.98 -4.06
C GLY A 437 29.09 21.59 -3.52
N LEU A 438 30.25 21.06 -3.92
CA LEU A 438 30.83 19.80 -3.45
C LEU A 438 31.07 19.80 -1.94
#